data_AF-A0A024H8Z0-F1
#
_entry.id   AF-A0A024H8Z0-F1
#
_cell.length_a   1.000
_cell.length_b   1.000
_cell.length_c   1.000
_cell.angle_alpha   90.00
_cell.angle_beta   90.00
_cell.angle_gamma   90.00
#
_symmetry.space_group_name_H-M   'P 1'
#
loop_
_entity.id
_entity.type
_entity.pdbx_description
1 polymer ?
#
loop_
_entity_poly.entity_id
_entity_poly.type
_entity_poly.pdbx_seq_one_letter_code
_entity_poly.pdbx_strand_id
1 'polypeptide(L)'
;MANENDNENLAPGGVIIPEEDALPNPTRTGHGKMPEDVDDDAYQAAAEQERVAAGLADYAPGDVPPATDPLPAEASEAADLAQRGLLDNNDSTGTGDQENNK
;
A
#
# COMPACT_ATOMS: atom_id res chain seq x y z
N MET A 1 -58.14 42.62 31.47
CA MET A 1 -57.90 41.91 30.19
C MET A 1 -56.43 42.10 29.88
N ALA A 2 -55.60 41.09 30.15
CA ALA A 2 -54.19 41.09 29.78
C ALA A 2 -54.06 40.24 28.51
N ASN A 3 -53.71 40.89 27.41
CA ASN A 3 -53.23 40.24 26.20
C ASN A 3 -51.71 40.09 26.36
N GLU A 4 -51.24 38.87 26.54
CA GLU A 4 -49.81 38.55 26.46
C GLU A 4 -49.66 37.51 25.35
N ASN A 5 -49.46 38.07 24.14
CA ASN A 5 -48.90 37.38 22.99
C ASN A 5 -47.40 37.21 23.27
N ASP A 6 -46.97 36.03 23.72
CA ASP A 6 -45.55 35.67 23.74
C ASP A 6 -45.40 34.17 23.52
N ASN A 7 -45.72 33.70 22.30
CA ASN A 7 -45.27 32.39 21.87
C ASN A 7 -45.13 32.29 20.35
N GLU A 8 -44.37 33.20 19.75
CA GLU A 8 -44.11 33.17 18.30
C GLU A 8 -43.04 32.14 17.90
N ASN A 9 -42.53 31.33 18.84
CA ASN A 9 -41.42 30.41 18.58
C ASN A 9 -41.77 28.91 18.72
N LEU A 10 -43.05 28.56 18.88
CA LEU A 10 -43.49 27.16 18.89
C LEU A 10 -44.22 26.83 17.58
N ALA A 11 -43.70 25.84 16.85
CA ALA A 11 -44.42 25.22 15.74
C ALA A 11 -45.77 24.66 16.24
N PRO A 12 -46.83 24.67 15.40
CA PRO A 12 -48.10 24.04 15.77
C PRO A 12 -47.86 22.55 16.07
N GLY A 13 -47.97 22.17 17.35
CA GLY A 13 -47.72 20.81 17.84
C GLY A 13 -46.61 20.66 18.89
N GLY A 14 -45.99 21.75 19.36
CA GLY A 14 -44.98 21.67 20.44
C GLY A 14 -43.63 21.08 19.98
N VAL A 15 -43.39 21.06 18.67
CA VAL A 15 -42.12 20.66 18.08
C VAL A 15 -41.15 21.84 18.21
N ILE A 16 -40.05 21.63 18.92
CA ILE A 16 -38.94 22.58 18.99
C ILE A 16 -38.30 22.61 17.60
N ILE A 17 -38.38 23.76 16.91
CA ILE A 17 -37.63 24.00 15.68
C ILE A 17 -36.20 24.32 16.10
N PRO A 18 -35.19 23.55 15.69
CA PRO A 18 -33.80 23.92 15.95
C PRO A 18 -33.51 25.28 15.28
N GLU A 19 -33.15 26.29 16.08
CA GLU A 19 -32.95 27.67 15.62
C GLU A 19 -31.65 27.86 14.84
N GLU A 20 -30.70 26.92 14.96
CA GLU A 20 -29.38 27.02 14.35
C GLU A 20 -28.98 25.69 13.71
N ASP A 21 -28.49 25.75 12.47
CA ASP A 21 -27.78 24.64 11.86
C ASP A 21 -26.49 24.42 12.66
N ALA A 22 -26.52 23.45 13.59
CA ALA A 22 -25.41 23.13 14.48
C ALA A 22 -24.19 22.57 13.74
N LEU A 23 -24.27 22.41 12.42
CA LEU A 23 -23.14 22.02 11.60
C LEU A 23 -22.15 23.19 11.47
N PRO A 24 -20.84 22.92 11.61
CA PRO A 24 -19.84 23.93 11.32
C PRO A 24 -19.97 24.41 9.88
N ASN A 25 -19.80 25.72 9.66
CA ASN A 25 -19.79 26.28 8.33
C ASN A 25 -18.79 25.53 7.44
N PRO A 26 -19.20 25.06 6.24
CA PRO A 26 -18.32 24.31 5.36
C PRO A 26 -17.14 25.19 4.96
N THR A 27 -15.97 24.91 5.51
CA THR A 27 -14.73 25.57 5.09
C THR A 27 -14.25 24.92 3.80
N ARG A 28 -13.73 25.71 2.85
CA ARG A 28 -13.19 25.19 1.57
C ARG A 28 -11.82 24.52 1.72
N THR A 29 -11.34 24.37 2.95
CA THR A 29 -10.13 23.61 3.25
C THR A 29 -10.48 22.15 3.09
N GLY A 30 -10.28 21.63 1.87
CA GLY A 30 -10.47 20.21 1.58
C GLY A 30 -9.57 19.35 2.48
N HIS A 31 -9.85 18.04 2.52
CA HIS A 31 -8.94 17.07 3.12
C HIS A 31 -7.51 17.36 2.65
N GLY A 32 -6.57 17.45 3.60
CA GLY A 32 -5.16 17.67 3.30
C GLY A 32 -4.74 16.75 2.16
N LYS A 33 -4.09 17.31 1.15
CA LYS A 33 -3.67 16.52 0.00
C LYS A 33 -2.63 15.50 0.44
N MET A 34 -2.58 14.38 -0.27
CA MET A 34 -1.44 13.48 -0.20
C MET A 34 -0.18 14.30 -0.53
N PRO A 35 0.92 14.15 0.24
CA PRO A 35 2.18 14.81 -0.08
C PRO A 35 2.59 14.56 -1.53
N GLU A 36 3.31 15.51 -2.13
CA GLU A 36 3.72 15.43 -3.54
C GLU A 36 4.76 14.31 -3.76
N ASP A 37 5.59 14.05 -2.74
CA ASP A 37 6.66 13.05 -2.74
C ASP A 37 6.27 11.85 -1.87
N VAL A 38 5.24 11.11 -2.29
CA VAL A 38 4.91 9.83 -1.67
C VAL A 38 5.65 8.70 -2.36
N ASP A 39 6.31 7.89 -1.54
CA ASP A 39 6.90 6.63 -1.94
C ASP A 39 5.88 5.51 -1.70
N ASP A 40 5.24 5.05 -2.79
CA ASP A 40 4.24 3.99 -2.74
C ASP A 40 4.82 2.68 -2.18
N ASP A 41 6.10 2.40 -2.43
CA ASP A 41 6.78 1.21 -1.92
C ASP A 41 6.93 1.29 -0.40
N ALA A 42 7.22 2.48 0.14
CA ALA A 42 7.31 2.69 1.58
C ALA A 42 5.96 2.49 2.28
N TYR A 43 4.85 2.95 1.67
CA TYR A 43 3.51 2.72 2.22
C TYR A 43 3.06 1.28 2.11
N GLN A 44 3.40 0.61 1.01
CA GLN A 44 3.14 -0.82 0.89
C GLN A 44 3.88 -1.60 1.98
N ALA A 45 5.17 -1.35 2.18
CA ALA A 45 5.96 -1.99 3.23
C ALA A 45 5.38 -1.73 4.63
N ALA A 46 4.98 -0.50 4.91
CA ALA A 46 4.36 -0.15 6.19
C ALA A 46 3.04 -0.91 6.42
N ALA A 47 2.18 -0.98 5.41
CA ALA A 47 0.92 -1.72 5.50
C ALA A 47 1.13 -3.23 5.72
N GLU A 48 2.15 -3.81 5.08
CA GLU A 48 2.52 -5.22 5.29
C GLU A 48 3.01 -5.45 6.73
N GLN A 49 3.86 -4.58 7.27
CA GLN A 49 4.32 -4.65 8.65
C GLN A 49 3.17 -4.51 9.65
N GLU A 50 2.21 -3.63 9.40
CA GLU A 50 1.03 -3.47 10.26
C GLU A 50 0.18 -4.74 10.31
N ARG A 51 0.05 -5.47 9.18
CA ARG A 51 -0.66 -6.75 9.16
C ARG A 51 0.03 -7.80 10.02
N VAL A 52 1.36 -7.84 10.01
CA VAL A 52 2.16 -8.72 10.88
C VAL A 52 1.99 -8.32 12.35
N ALA A 53 2.14 -7.04 12.66
CA ALA A 53 1.99 -6.52 14.01
C ALA A 53 0.58 -6.75 14.59
N ALA A 54 -0.44 -6.66 13.74
CA ALA A 54 -1.83 -6.98 14.10
C ALA A 54 -2.11 -8.49 14.20
N GLY A 55 -1.14 -9.35 13.85
CA GLY A 55 -1.30 -10.81 13.84
C GLY A 55 -2.23 -11.32 12.73
N LEU A 56 -2.49 -10.51 11.69
CA LEU A 56 -3.27 -10.93 10.52
C LEU A 56 -2.41 -11.68 9.49
N ALA A 57 -1.09 -11.53 9.58
CA ALA A 57 -0.12 -12.25 8.75
C ALA A 57 1.04 -12.74 9.63
N ASP A 58 1.61 -13.89 9.27
CA ASP A 58 2.74 -14.47 10.02
C ASP A 58 4.06 -13.76 9.72
N TYR A 59 4.21 -13.18 8.53
CA TYR A 59 5.39 -12.47 8.07
C TYR A 59 5.05 -11.45 6.97
N ALA A 60 5.92 -10.46 6.78
CA ALA A 60 5.86 -9.54 5.65
C ALA A 60 6.67 -10.14 4.48
N PRO A 61 6.13 -10.18 3.25
CA PRO A 61 6.83 -10.77 2.10
C PRO A 61 8.23 -10.19 1.86
N GLY A 62 8.43 -8.89 2.11
CA GLY A 62 9.74 -8.23 1.96
C GLY A 62 10.78 -8.59 3.02
N ASP A 63 10.35 -9.11 4.18
CA ASP A 63 11.25 -9.49 5.28
C ASP A 63 11.76 -10.94 5.15
N VAL A 64 11.30 -11.68 4.13
CA VAL A 64 11.74 -13.05 3.89
C VAL A 64 13.12 -13.03 3.24
N PRO A 65 14.15 -13.65 3.85
CA PRO A 65 15.47 -13.77 3.24
C PRO A 65 15.40 -14.47 1.87
N PRO A 66 16.38 -14.24 0.98
CA PRO A 66 16.44 -14.98 -0.28
C PRO A 66 16.47 -16.49 -0.02
N ALA A 67 15.87 -17.26 -0.94
CA ALA A 67 15.72 -18.70 -0.79
C ALA A 67 17.07 -19.46 -0.75
N THR A 68 18.15 -18.82 -1.19
CA THR A 68 19.51 -19.38 -1.26
C THR A 68 20.43 -18.66 -0.29
N ASP A 69 21.18 -19.42 0.52
CA ASP A 69 22.27 -18.91 1.34
C ASP A 69 23.43 -18.41 0.45
N PRO A 70 24.07 -17.26 0.72
CA PRO A 70 25.32 -16.87 0.07
C PRO A 70 26.38 -17.98 0.14
N LEU A 71 27.08 -18.18 -0.98
CA LEU A 71 28.17 -19.15 -1.03
C LEU A 71 29.37 -18.69 -0.19
N PRO A 72 30.05 -19.63 0.50
CA PRO A 72 31.32 -19.32 1.16
C PRO A 72 32.36 -18.89 0.13
N ALA A 73 33.36 -18.10 0.56
CA ALA A 73 34.39 -17.55 -0.33
C ALA A 73 35.23 -18.61 -1.06
N GLU A 74 35.26 -19.83 -0.52
CA GLU A 74 35.95 -21.00 -1.06
C GLU A 74 35.04 -21.94 -1.87
N ALA A 75 33.81 -21.51 -2.16
CA ALA A 75 32.91 -22.21 -3.05
C ALA A 75 33.46 -22.27 -4.48
N SER A 76 33.10 -23.33 -5.20
CA SER A 76 33.49 -23.50 -6.60
C SER A 76 32.65 -22.61 -7.53
N GLU A 77 33.23 -22.23 -8.66
CA GLU A 77 32.53 -21.49 -9.72
C GLU A 77 31.27 -22.25 -10.22
N ALA A 78 31.31 -23.59 -10.22
CA ALA A 78 30.16 -24.41 -10.55
C ALA A 78 28.99 -24.24 -9.55
N ALA A 79 29.29 -24.02 -8.26
CA ALA A 79 28.26 -23.78 -7.26
C ALA A 79 27.60 -22.40 -7.44
N ASP A 80 28.38 -21.36 -7.75
CA ASP A 80 27.86 -20.02 -8.08
C ASP A 80 26.96 -20.06 -9.32
N LEU A 81 27.44 -20.75 -10.35
CA LEU A 81 26.75 -20.94 -11.61
C LEU A 81 25.42 -21.69 -11.42
N ALA A 82 25.39 -22.73 -10.57
CA ALA A 82 24.18 -23.43 -10.18
C ALA A 82 23.19 -22.55 -9.39
N GLN A 83 23.66 -21.71 -8.46
CA GLN A 83 22.79 -20.76 -7.72
C GLN A 83 22.20 -19.68 -8.64
N ARG A 84 22.94 -19.23 -9.65
CA ARG A 84 22.47 -18.30 -10.69
C ARG A 84 21.54 -18.95 -11.71
N GLY A 85 21.27 -20.25 -11.57
CA GLY A 85 20.34 -21.00 -12.43
C GLY A 85 20.92 -21.42 -13.77
N LEU A 86 22.24 -21.33 -13.95
CA LEU A 86 22.89 -21.92 -15.11
C LEU A 86 23.23 -23.35 -14.72
N LEU A 87 22.46 -24.33 -15.20
CA LEU A 87 22.95 -25.71 -15.26
C LEU A 87 23.46 -25.89 -16.67
N ASP A 88 24.72 -26.30 -16.77
CA ASP A 88 25.44 -26.50 -18.02
C ASP A 88 24.78 -27.64 -18.82
N ASN A 89 23.69 -27.31 -19.53
CA ASN A 89 23.02 -28.21 -20.45
C ASN A 89 23.84 -28.28 -21.74
N ASN A 90 25.02 -28.87 -21.67
CA ASN A 90 25.81 -29.27 -22.84
C ASN A 90 25.19 -30.49 -23.55
N ASP A 91 23.89 -30.44 -23.86
CA ASP A 91 23.18 -31.38 -24.73
C ASP A 91 21.94 -30.72 -25.37
N SER A 92 22.16 -29.59 -26.05
CA SER A 92 21.26 -29.16 -27.13
C SER A 92 22.07 -28.49 -28.23
N THR A 93 22.47 -29.32 -29.19
CA THR A 93 22.89 -28.90 -30.53
C THR A 93 21.77 -28.07 -31.17
N GLY A 94 21.90 -26.74 -31.10
CA GLY A 94 20.98 -25.77 -31.68
C GLY A 94 21.73 -24.74 -32.51
N THR A 95 22.19 -25.19 -33.68
CA THR A 95 22.69 -24.45 -34.83
C THR A 95 22.27 -22.98 -34.88
N GLY A 96 23.23 -22.05 -34.93
CA GLY A 96 22.93 -20.62 -35.06
C GLY A 96 24.02 -19.71 -35.58
N ASP A 97 25.24 -20.17 -35.86
CA ASP A 97 26.29 -19.31 -36.43
C ASP A 97 26.97 -20.01 -37.63
N GLN A 98 26.48 -19.71 -38.83
CA GLN A 98 27.23 -19.87 -40.08
C GLN A 98 27.05 -18.60 -40.91
N GLU A 99 27.97 -17.66 -40.68
CA GLU A 99 28.83 -17.03 -41.68
C GLU A 99 28.19 -16.41 -42.95
N ASN A 100 28.44 -15.11 -43.06
CA ASN A 100 28.55 -14.33 -44.28
C ASN A 100 28.99 -15.15 -45.51
N ASN A 101 28.11 -15.26 -46.50
CA ASN A 101 28.50 -15.27 -47.91
C ASN A 101 27.28 -15.05 -48.82
N LYS A 102 27.09 -13.80 -49.29
CA LYS A 102 27.19 -13.40 -50.70
C LYS A 102 26.66 -11.99 -50.93
#